data_AF-A0A5P9XQT5-F1
#
_entry.id   AF-A0A5P9XQT5-F1
#
_cell.length_a   1.000
_cell.length_b   1.000
_cell.length_c   1.000
_cell.angle_alpha   90.00
_cell.angle_beta   90.00
_cell.angle_gamma   90.00
#
_symmetry.space_group_name_H-M   'P 1'
#
loop_
_entity.id
_entity.type
_entity.pdbx_description
1 polymer ?
#
loop_
_entity_poly.entity_id
_entity_poly.type
_entity_poly.pdbx_seq_one_letter_code
_entity_poly.pdbx_strand_id
1 'polypeptide(L)'
;MLQNENHRLRNASMRSRLRTYVKKVLKAVHAGNQEEARVALHAAESVIDKTAGKGIVHPNAAARTKSRLSARVKAMGSVAAH
;
A
#
# COMPACT_ATOMS: atom_id res chain seq x y z
N MET A 1 16.16 24.62 11.35
CA MET A 1 15.78 23.58 12.35
C MET A 1 14.28 23.30 12.36
N LEU A 2 13.40 24.31 12.49
CA LEU A 2 11.93 24.09 12.63
C LEU A 2 11.24 23.46 11.40
N GLN A 3 11.66 23.83 10.19
CA GLN A 3 11.08 23.30 8.95
C GLN A 3 11.34 21.80 8.79
N ASN A 4 12.57 21.35 9.08
CA ASN A 4 12.92 19.93 8.99
C ASN A 4 12.09 19.07 9.95
N GLU A 5 11.80 19.56 11.15
CA GLU A 5 10.93 18.89 12.12
C GLU A 5 9.50 18.73 11.57
N ASN A 6 8.94 19.82 11.03
CA ASN A 6 7.61 19.82 10.42
C ASN A 6 7.51 18.88 9.21
N HIS A 7 8.54 18.86 8.35
CA HIS A 7 8.63 17.91 7.25
C HIS A 7 8.77 16.47 7.74
N ARG A 8 9.56 16.22 8.80
CA ARG A 8 9.73 14.89 9.39
C ARG A 8 8.41 14.35 9.92
N LEU A 9 7.63 15.14 10.65
CA LEU A 9 6.33 14.76 11.19
C LEU A 9 5.31 14.46 10.09
N ARG A 10 5.24 15.30 9.05
CA ARG A 10 4.38 15.08 7.88
C ARG A 10 4.78 13.82 7.12
N ASN A 11 6.07 13.60 6.91
CA ASN A 11 6.56 12.41 6.21
C ASN A 11 6.33 11.14 7.04
N ALA A 12 6.50 11.20 8.36
CA ALA A 12 6.22 10.09 9.26
C ALA A 12 4.74 9.68 9.21
N SER A 13 3.82 10.64 9.26
CA SER A 13 2.38 10.35 9.18
C SER A 13 1.98 9.75 7.84
N MET A 14 2.54 10.24 6.73
CA MET A 14 2.29 9.69 5.39
C MET A 14 2.85 8.26 5.24
N ARG A 15 4.06 7.98 5.75
CA ARG A 15 4.62 6.62 5.76
C ARG A 15 3.80 5.68 6.64
N SER A 16 3.35 6.15 7.81
CA SER A 16 2.49 5.37 8.69
C SER A 16 1.18 5.01 8.00
N ARG A 17 0.54 6.00 7.35
CA ARG A 17 -0.66 5.80 6.54
C ARG A 17 -0.45 4.73 5.47
N LEU A 18 0.61 4.84 4.66
CA LEU A 18 0.97 3.84 3.65
C LEU A 18 1.07 2.43 4.26
N ARG A 19 1.81 2.28 5.36
CA ARG A 19 1.97 0.98 6.05
C ARG A 19 0.63 0.43 6.55
N THR A 20 -0.28 1.27 7.03
CA THR A 20 -1.62 0.87 7.49
C THR A 20 -2.46 0.32 6.34
N TYR A 21 -2.51 1.01 5.20
CA TYR A 21 -3.26 0.52 4.03
C TYR A 21 -2.67 -0.79 3.48
N VAL A 22 -1.34 -0.89 3.40
CA VAL A 22 -0.65 -2.13 3.00
C VAL A 22 -1.04 -3.28 3.93
N LYS A 23 -1.04 -3.05 5.25
CA LYS A 23 -1.48 -4.05 6.24
C LYS A 23 -2.95 -4.42 6.09
N LYS A 24 -3.83 -3.46 5.75
CA LYS A 24 -5.25 -3.73 5.52
C LYS A 24 -5.46 -4.70 4.36
N VAL A 25 -4.75 -4.49 3.24
CA VAL A 25 -4.78 -5.42 2.10
C VAL A 25 -4.30 -6.80 2.52
N LEU A 26 -3.18 -6.89 3.24
CA LEU A 26 -2.66 -8.18 3.72
C LEU A 26 -3.65 -8.89 4.65
N LYS A 27 -4.32 -8.16 5.54
CA LYS A 27 -5.37 -8.73 6.40
C LYS A 27 -6.54 -9.28 5.59
N ALA A 28 -7.02 -8.53 4.59
CA ALA A 28 -8.11 -8.99 3.72
C ALA A 28 -7.70 -10.24 2.91
N VAL A 29 -6.45 -10.28 2.44
CA VAL A 29 -5.87 -11.45 1.78
C VAL A 29 -5.83 -12.67 2.71
N HIS A 30 -5.37 -12.48 3.95
CA HIS A 30 -5.35 -13.55 4.97
C HIS A 30 -6.75 -14.00 5.39
N ALA A 31 -7.74 -13.10 5.39
CA ALA A 31 -9.12 -13.41 5.69
C ALA A 31 -9.85 -14.15 4.55
N GLY A 32 -9.24 -14.28 3.37
CA GLY A 32 -9.84 -14.98 2.24
C GLY A 32 -10.93 -14.19 1.50
N ASN A 33 -11.16 -12.93 1.85
CA ASN A 33 -12.18 -12.10 1.21
C ASN A 33 -11.62 -11.35 -0.01
N GLN A 34 -11.86 -11.91 -1.19
CA GLN A 34 -11.30 -11.37 -2.44
C GLN A 34 -11.86 -9.99 -2.81
N GLU A 35 -13.14 -9.75 -2.56
CA GLU A 35 -13.78 -8.46 -2.86
C GLU A 35 -13.24 -7.36 -1.94
N GLU A 36 -13.16 -7.63 -0.63
CA GLU A 36 -12.56 -6.69 0.31
C GLU A 36 -11.07 -6.44 0.01
N ALA A 37 -10.33 -7.47 -0.41
CA ALA A 37 -8.94 -7.33 -0.81
C ALA A 37 -8.77 -6.43 -2.04
N ARG A 38 -9.66 -6.51 -3.03
CA ARG A 38 -9.67 -5.63 -4.22
C ARG A 38 -9.96 -4.18 -3.85
N VAL A 39 -10.99 -3.95 -3.02
CA VAL A 39 -11.34 -2.59 -2.56
C VAL A 39 -10.20 -1.98 -1.74
N ALA A 40 -9.62 -2.77 -0.82
CA ALA A 40 -8.47 -2.33 -0.03
C ALA A 40 -7.24 -2.06 -0.90
N LEU A 41 -7.01 -2.86 -1.94
CA LEU A 41 -5.91 -2.68 -2.89
C LEU A 41 -6.05 -1.35 -3.63
N HIS A 42 -7.24 -1.04 -4.15
CA HIS A 42 -7.50 0.20 -4.86
C HIS A 42 -7.25 1.44 -3.96
N ALA A 43 -7.71 1.38 -2.71
CA ALA A 43 -7.43 2.43 -1.73
C ALA A 43 -5.92 2.55 -1.42
N ALA A 44 -5.21 1.42 -1.31
CA ALA A 44 -3.78 1.41 -1.07
C ALA A 44 -2.99 2.00 -2.26
N GLU A 45 -3.38 1.70 -3.50
CA GLU A 45 -2.75 2.23 -4.72
C GLU A 45 -2.77 3.76 -4.74
N SER A 46 -3.92 4.38 -4.48
CA SER A 46 -4.03 5.85 -4.42
C SER A 46 -3.09 6.47 -3.38
N VAL A 47 -2.92 5.81 -2.23
CA VAL A 47 -2.03 6.29 -1.17
C VAL A 47 -0.56 6.12 -1.55
N ILE A 48 -0.20 4.99 -2.16
CA ILE A 48 1.15 4.68 -2.65
C ILE A 48 1.57 5.70 -3.71
N ASP A 49 0.73 5.96 -4.70
CA ASP A 49 1.03 6.88 -5.79
C ASP A 49 1.14 8.32 -5.27
N LYS A 50 0.28 8.74 -4.32
CA LYS A 50 0.40 10.05 -3.65
C LYS A 50 1.68 10.20 -2.82
N THR A 51 2.16 9.13 -2.18
CA THR A 51 3.41 9.20 -1.40
C THR A 51 4.65 9.17 -2.29
N ALA A 52 4.57 8.49 -3.44
CA ALA A 52 5.61 8.51 -4.47
C ALA A 52 5.71 9.89 -5.14
N GLY A 53 4.58 10.49 -5.53
CA GLY A 53 4.55 11.82 -6.15
C GLY A 53 5.06 12.93 -5.24
N LYS A 54 4.96 12.76 -3.92
CA LYS A 54 5.55 13.67 -2.92
C LYS A 54 7.04 13.43 -2.65
N GLY A 55 7.67 12.44 -3.29
CA GLY A 55 9.07 12.08 -3.06
C GLY A 55 9.36 11.47 -1.68
N ILE A 56 8.32 11.12 -0.90
CA ILE A 56 8.47 10.55 0.45
C ILE A 56 8.96 9.10 0.37
N VAL A 57 8.56 8.41 -0.70
CA VAL A 57 8.97 7.04 -1.04
C VAL A 57 9.49 7.06 -2.47
N HIS A 58 10.59 6.36 -2.72
CA HIS A 58 11.14 6.26 -4.07
C HIS A 58 10.12 5.60 -5.03
N PRO A 59 9.94 6.09 -6.27
CA PRO A 59 8.97 5.54 -7.23
C PRO A 59 9.14 4.03 -7.44
N ASN A 60 10.38 3.56 -7.57
CA ASN A 60 10.66 2.11 -7.66
C ASN A 60 10.19 1.31 -6.42
N ALA A 61 10.30 1.88 -5.22
CA ALA A 61 9.83 1.21 -4.01
C ALA A 61 8.28 1.19 -3.95
N ALA A 62 7.62 2.26 -4.41
CA ALA A 62 6.18 2.31 -4.58
C ALA A 62 5.69 1.27 -5.60
N ALA A 63 6.30 1.22 -6.78
CA ALA A 63 6.00 0.25 -7.83
C ALA A 63 6.19 -1.21 -7.36
N ARG A 64 7.31 -1.51 -6.67
CA ARG A 64 7.53 -2.84 -6.06
C ARG A 64 6.44 -3.21 -5.06
N THR A 65 6.01 -2.26 -4.23
CA THR A 65 4.97 -2.50 -3.23
C THR A 65 3.61 -2.79 -3.89
N LYS A 66 3.25 -1.99 -4.90
CA LYS A 66 2.04 -2.19 -5.71
C LYS A 66 2.02 -3.57 -6.37
N SER A 67 3.08 -3.90 -7.11
CA SER A 67 3.23 -5.20 -7.78
C SER A 67 3.09 -6.38 -6.82
N ARG A 68 3.74 -6.34 -5.65
CA ARG A 68 3.64 -7.41 -4.63
C ARG A 68 2.24 -7.57 -4.05
N LEU A 69 1.51 -6.47 -3.86
CA LEU A 69 0.13 -6.53 -3.35
C LEU A 69 -0.82 -7.08 -4.41
N SER A 70 -0.73 -6.60 -5.65
CA SER A 70 -1.53 -7.11 -6.76
C SER A 70 -1.29 -8.60 -7.00
N ALA A 71 -0.02 -9.05 -6.94
CA ALA A 71 0.32 -10.46 -7.07
C ALA A 71 -0.35 -11.33 -5.98
N ARG A 72 -0.37 -10.86 -4.72
CA ARG A 72 -1.03 -11.57 -3.61
C ARG A 72 -2.54 -11.65 -3.79
N VAL A 73 -3.19 -10.54 -4.18
CA VAL A 73 -4.64 -10.52 -4.44
C VAL A 73 -4.99 -11.41 -5.63
N LYS A 74 -4.15 -11.44 -6.68
CA LYS A 74 -4.34 -12.33 -7.84
C LYS A 74 -4.13 -13.80 -7.47
N ALA A 75 -3.13 -14.11 -6.65
CA ALA A 75 -2.85 -15.48 -6.19
C ALA A 75 -4.04 -16.10 -5.44
N MET A 76 -4.82 -15.31 -4.69
CA MET A 76 -6.06 -15.79 -4.07
C MET A 76 -7.06 -16.33 -5.11
N GLY A 77 -7.15 -15.66 -6.27
CA GLY A 77 -8.04 -16.08 -7.35
C GLY A 77 -7.51 -17.26 -8.16
N SER A 78 -6.18 -17.44 -8.24
CA SER A 78 -5.59 -18.56 -8.99
C SER A 78 -5.59 -19.88 -8.22
N VAL A 79 -5.57 -19.85 -6.88
CA VAL A 79 -5.64 -21.08 -6.06
C VAL A 79 -6.99 -21.79 -6.21
N ALA A 80 -8.06 -21.08 -6.57
CA ALA A 80 -9.37 -21.67 -6.89
C ALA A 80 -9.46 -22.25 -8.32
N ALA A 81 -8.43 -22.07 -9.16
CA ALA A 81 -8.42 -22.47 -10.57
C ALA A 81 -7.56 -23.72 -10.87
N HIS A 82 -7.11 -24.42 -9.84
CA HIS A 82 -6.49 -25.75 -9.90
C HIS A 82 -7.27 -26.71 -9.00
#